data_AF-Q9S616-F1
#
_entry.id   AF-Q9S616-F1
#
_cell.length_a   1.000
_cell.length_b   1.000
_cell.length_c   1.000
_cell.angle_alpha   90.00
_cell.angle_beta   90.00
_cell.angle_gamma   90.00
#
_symmetry.space_group_name_H-M   'P 1'
#
loop_
_entity.id
_entity.type
_entity.pdbx_description
1 polymer ?
#
loop_
_entity_poly.entity_id
_entity_poly.type
_entity_poly.pdbx_seq_one_letter_code
_entity_poly.pdbx_strand_id
1 'polypeptide(L)' 'LLRGGESVGQSTLTRFYSLHTFVLPWSLAVFMLMHFLMIRKQGISGPL' A
#
# COMPACT_ATOMS: atom_id res chain seq x y z
N LEU A 1 -19.54 -1.11 1.95
CA LEU A 1 -18.58 -1.54 0.91
C LEU A 1 -17.43 -2.38 1.47
N LEU A 2 -16.59 -1.88 2.39
CA LEU A 2 -15.40 -2.62 2.88
C LEU A 2 -15.74 -3.94 3.59
N ARG A 3 -16.73 -3.93 4.48
CA ARG A 3 -17.20 -5.13 5.21
C ARG A 3 -17.90 -6.20 4.35
N GLY A 4 -18.30 -5.87 3.11
CA GLY A 4 -18.93 -6.86 2.22
C GLY A 4 -20.23 -7.50 2.72
N GLY A 5 -20.96 -6.85 3.65
CA GLY A 5 -22.22 -7.31 4.23
C GLY A 5 -22.81 -6.30 5.22
N GLU A 6 -23.92 -6.68 5.86
CA GLU A 6 -24.59 -5.88 6.91
C GLU A 6 -23.75 -5.80 8.20
N SER A 7 -23.14 -6.92 8.59
CA SER A 7 -22.27 -7.04 9.76
C SER A 7 -20.86 -7.53 9.37
N VAL A 8 -19.92 -7.51 10.32
CA VAL A 8 -18.57 -8.05 10.13
C VAL A 8 -18.64 -9.57 10.18
N GLY A 9 -18.12 -10.23 9.15
CA GLY A 9 -18.10 -11.68 9.07
C GLY A 9 -17.10 -12.17 8.04
N GLN A 10 -17.36 -13.35 7.47
CA GLN A 10 -16.41 -14.02 6.57
C GLN A 10 -16.04 -13.20 5.33
N SER A 11 -17.02 -12.48 4.76
CA SER A 11 -16.78 -11.60 3.62
C SER A 11 -15.82 -10.44 3.96
N THR A 12 -15.88 -9.90 5.17
CA THR A 12 -14.90 -8.93 5.67
C THR A 12 -13.51 -9.56 5.76
N LEU A 13 -13.39 -10.75 6.36
CA LEU A 13 -12.10 -11.41 6.57
C LEU A 13 -11.36 -11.66 5.24
N THR A 14 -12.05 -12.24 4.24
CA THR A 14 -11.46 -12.50 2.92
C THR A 14 -11.04 -11.20 2.22
N ARG A 15 -11.83 -10.12 2.34
CA ARG A 15 -11.49 -8.81 1.75
C ARG A 15 -10.26 -8.20 2.42
N PHE A 16 -10.21 -8.21 3.74
CA PHE A 16 -9.07 -7.66 4.48
C PHE A 16 -7.79 -8.48 4.28
N TYR A 17 -7.90 -9.80 4.21
CA TYR A 17 -6.79 -10.66 3.83
C TYR A 17 -6.24 -10.26 2.45
N SER A 18 -7.10 -10.19 1.44
CA SER A 18 -6.70 -9.83 0.07
C SER A 18 -6.13 -8.41 -0.01
N LEU A 19 -6.73 -7.45 0.71
CA LEU A 19 -6.20 -6.09 0.82
C LEU A 19 -4.80 -6.11 1.43
N HIS A 20 -4.58 -6.88 2.49
CA HIS A 20 -3.31 -6.88 3.23
C HIS A 20 -2.18 -7.64 2.56
N THR A 21 -2.45 -8.79 1.93
CA THR A 21 -1.40 -9.64 1.35
C THR A 21 -1.14 -9.36 -0.12
N PHE A 22 -2.09 -8.73 -0.82
CA PHE A 22 -1.97 -8.44 -2.24
C PHE A 22 -1.99 -6.94 -2.52
N VAL A 23 -3.09 -6.24 -2.21
CA VAL A 23 -3.26 -4.84 -2.63
C VAL A 23 -2.25 -3.91 -1.95
N LEU A 24 -2.12 -3.98 -0.62
CA LEU A 24 -1.20 -3.12 0.13
C LEU A 24 0.26 -3.35 -0.25
N PRO A 25 0.79 -4.59 -0.31
CA PRO A 25 2.19 -4.83 -0.68
C PRO A 25 2.51 -4.32 -2.09
N TRP A 26 1.63 -4.54 -3.07
CA TRP A 26 1.84 -4.01 -4.43
C TRP A 26 1.78 -2.49 -4.48
N SER A 27 0.82 -1.88 -3.79
CA SER A 27 0.72 -0.41 -3.72
C SER A 27 1.96 0.19 -3.08
N LEU A 28 2.44 -0.39 -1.98
CA LEU A 28 3.66 0.03 -1.30
C LEU A 28 4.89 -0.17 -2.18
N ALA A 29 5.00 -1.27 -2.91
CA ALA A 29 6.11 -1.49 -3.84
C ALA A 29 6.15 -0.39 -4.92
N VAL A 30 5.01 -0.01 -5.48
CA VAL A 30 4.90 1.08 -6.47
C VAL A 30 5.29 2.43 -5.84
N PHE A 31 4.77 2.75 -4.66
CA PHE A 31 5.11 4.01 -3.97
C PHE A 31 6.59 4.07 -3.59
N MET A 32 7.16 2.97 -3.09
CA MET A 32 8.59 2.88 -2.76
C MET A 32 9.47 3.02 -4.01
N LEU A 33 9.08 2.40 -5.13
CA LEU A 33 9.78 2.57 -6.40
C LEU A 33 9.75 4.05 -6.83
N MET A 34 8.57 4.68 -6.82
CA MET A 34 8.46 6.12 -7.15
C MET A 34 9.30 6.98 -6.19
N HIS A 35 9.28 6.67 -4.90
CA HIS A 35 10.05 7.36 -3.88
C HIS A 35 11.56 7.29 -4.16
N PHE A 36 12.09 6.10 -4.44
CA PHE A 36 13.51 5.93 -4.76
C PHE A 36 13.90 6.58 -6.08
N LEU A 37 13.02 6.56 -7.09
CA LEU A 37 13.26 7.28 -8.34
C LEU A 37 13.34 8.80 -8.11
N MET A 38 12.50 9.34 -7.22
CA MET A 38 12.56 10.76 -6.86
C MET A 38 13.86 11.11 -6.13
N ILE A 39 14.28 10.30 -5.15
CA ILE A 39 15.57 10.48 -4.46
C ILE A 39 16.72 10.46 -5.47
N ARG A 40 16.74 9.47 -6.36
CA ARG A 40 17.79 9.36 -7.39
C ARG A 40 17.79 10.57 -8.33
N LYS A 41 16.61 11.09 -8.69
CA LYS A 41 16.48 12.22 -9.61
C LYS A 41 16.82 13.56 -8.97
N GLN A 42 16.44 13.79 -7.71
CA GLN A 42 16.64 15.06 -7.01
C GLN A 42 18.02 15.13 -6.34
N GLY A 43 18.66 13.98 -6.10
CA GLY A 43 19.87 13.91 -5.30
C GLY A 43 19.56 14.00 -3.81
N ILE A 44 20.61 13.86 -3.00
CA ILE A 44 20.52 13.98 -1.54
C ILE A 44 20.65 15.47 -1.19
N SER A 45 19.88 15.93 -0.20
CA SER A 45 20.01 17.30 0.32
C SER A 45 21.44 17.60 0.76
N GLY A 46 21.93 18.79 0.43
CA GLY A 46 23.25 19.25 0.85
C GLY A 46 23.39 19.39 2.38
N PRO A 47 24.62 19.54 2.89
CA PRO A 47 24.86 19.71 4.33
C PRO A 47 24.16 20.96 4.87
N LEU A 48 23.71 20.88 6.13
CA LEU A 48 23.14 21.99 6.90
C LEU A 48 24.18 23.10 7.16
#